data_AF-A0A2N6ELU3-F1
#
_entry.id   AF-A0A2N6ELU3-F1
#
_cell.length_a   1.000
_cell.length_b   1.000
_cell.length_c   1.000
_cell.angle_alpha   90.00
_cell.angle_beta   90.00
_cell.angle_gamma   90.00
#
_symmetry.space_group_name_H-M   'P 1'
#
loop_
_entity.id
_entity.type
_entity.pdbx_description
1 polymer ?
#
loop_
_entity_poly.entity_id
_entity_poly.type
_entity_poly.pdbx_seq_one_letter_code
_entity_poly.pdbx_strand_id
1 'polypeptide(L)' 'MKAMQVFGDVISGATVANGALRLTLAQTKAENETQEVGTIIIPINQATNFVNVINHVLKEYATQVKDQKEKAKAAEELQ' A
#
# COMPACT_ATOMS: atom_id res chain seq x y z
N MET A 1 -22.80 4.81 12.63
CA MET A 1 -22.16 3.50 12.40
C MET A 1 -20.69 3.76 12.04
N LYS A 2 -19.74 3.10 12.70
CA LYS A 2 -18.31 3.24 12.39
C LYS A 2 -18.03 2.43 11.11
N ALA A 3 -17.37 3.02 10.12
CA ALA A 3 -16.97 2.28 8.91
C ALA A 3 -16.00 1.16 9.32
N MET A 4 -16.21 -0.06 8.81
CA MET A 4 -15.29 -1.16 9.01
C MET A 4 -14.00 -0.87 8.23
N GLN A 5 -12.88 -0.78 8.94
CA GLN A 5 -11.56 -0.55 8.35
C GLN A 5 -10.72 -1.81 8.56
N VAL A 6 -10.15 -2.34 7.48
CA VAL A 6 -9.21 -3.45 7.51
C VAL A 6 -7.80 -2.86 7.47
N PHE A 7 -6.97 -3.20 8.45
CA PHE A 7 -5.58 -2.78 8.53
C PHE A 7 -4.68 -3.96 8.22
N GLY A 8 -4.15 -4.01 6.99
CA GLY A 8 -3.09 -4.94 6.60
C GLY A 8 -1.84 -4.17 6.22
N ASP A 9 -0.70 -4.55 6.79
CA ASP A 9 0.62 -3.97 6.51
C ASP A 9 1.45 -4.87 5.57
N VAL A 10 0.97 -6.08 5.28
CA VAL A 10 1.64 -7.05 4.41
C VAL A 10 0.65 -7.56 3.35
N ILE A 11 1.11 -7.67 2.11
CA ILE A 11 0.44 -8.47 1.08
C ILE A 11 1.01 -9.88 1.19
N SER A 12 0.22 -10.81 1.74
CA SER A 12 0.66 -12.21 1.95
C SER A 12 0.49 -13.08 0.71
N GLY A 13 -0.33 -12.66 -0.26
CA GLY A 13 -0.55 -13.41 -1.48
C GLY A 13 -1.21 -12.60 -2.60
N ALA A 14 -0.95 -13.01 -3.84
CA ALA A 14 -1.59 -12.48 -5.02
C ALA A 14 -1.95 -13.63 -5.97
N THR A 15 -3.21 -13.69 -6.40
CA THR A 15 -3.67 -14.71 -7.36
C THR A 15 -4.56 -14.07 -8.42
N VAL A 16 -4.53 -14.62 -9.64
CA VAL A 16 -5.48 -14.28 -10.69
C VAL A 16 -6.29 -15.52 -11.00
N ALA A 17 -7.59 -15.48 -10.73
CA ALA A 17 -8.49 -16.59 -10.97
C ALA A 17 -9.89 -16.08 -11.31
N ASN A 18 -10.58 -16.78 -12.21
CA ASN A 18 -11.96 -16.48 -12.61
C ASN A 18 -12.18 -15.01 -13.04
N GLY A 19 -11.21 -14.43 -13.76
CA GLY A 19 -11.31 -13.05 -14.24
C GLY A 19 -11.16 -11.98 -13.16
N ALA A 20 -10.60 -12.31 -11.99
CA ALA A 20 -10.31 -11.35 -10.94
C ALA A 20 -8.88 -11.52 -10.38
N LEU A 21 -8.23 -10.39 -10.11
CA LEU A 21 -7.04 -10.31 -9.26
C LEU A 21 -7.49 -10.31 -7.81
N ARG A 22 -6.89 -11.17 -6.99
CA ARG A 22 -7.11 -11.26 -5.54
C ARG A 22 -5.80 -11.00 -4.83
N LEU A 23 -5.81 -10.05 -3.91
CA LEU A 23 -4.69 -9.73 -3.04
C LEU A 23 -5.08 -10.06 -1.60
N THR A 24 -4.36 -10.96 -0.96
CA THR A 24 -4.55 -11.29 0.44
C THR A 24 -3.74 -10.32 1.29
N LEU A 25 -4.40 -9.71 2.28
CA LEU A 25 -3.81 -8.77 3.22
C LEU A 25 -3.61 -9.48 4.55
N ALA A 26 -2.43 -9.31 5.13
CA ALA A 26 -2.08 -9.75 6.47
C ALA A 26 -1.63 -8.56 7.33
N GLN A 27 -1.77 -8.73 8.65
CA GLN A 27 -1.25 -7.84 9.66
C GLN A 27 -0.14 -8.54 10.44
N THR A 28 0.99 -7.87 10.60
CA THR A 28 2.07 -8.32 11.47
C THR A 28 1.69 -8.08 12.93
N LYS A 29 1.78 -9.11 13.75
CA LYS A 29 1.57 -9.05 15.21
C LYS A 29 2.90 -9.00 15.96
N ALA A 30 2.80 -8.87 17.28
CA ALA A 30 3.91 -9.17 18.16
C ALA A 30 4.45 -10.59 17.86
N GLU A 31 5.75 -10.80 18.07
CA GLU A 31 6.41 -12.11 17.93
C GLU A 31 6.61 -12.62 16.49
N ASN A 32 6.60 -11.73 15.49
CA ASN A 32 6.81 -12.05 14.06
C ASN A 32 5.72 -12.94 13.43
N GLU A 33 4.56 -13.09 14.08
CA GLU A 33 3.43 -13.78 13.49
C GLU A 33 2.65 -12.86 12.55
N THR A 34 2.17 -13.41 11.43
CA THR A 34 1.27 -12.69 10.51
C THR A 34 -0.12 -13.29 10.57
N GLN A 35 -1.15 -12.44 10.68
CA GLN A 35 -2.55 -12.87 10.64
C GLN A 35 -3.20 -12.31 9.37
N GLU A 36 -3.87 -13.15 8.58
CA GLU A 36 -4.71 -12.67 7.49
C GLU A 36 -5.88 -11.83 8.02
N VAL A 37 -6.04 -10.64 7.46
CA VAL A 37 -7.02 -9.63 7.91
C VAL A 37 -8.03 -9.27 6.82
N GLY A 38 -7.76 -9.59 5.56
CA GLY A 38 -8.71 -9.36 4.48
C GLY A 38 -8.21 -9.71 3.10
N THR A 39 -9.05 -9.45 2.11
CA THR A 39 -8.73 -9.67 0.69
C THR A 39 -9.30 -8.54 -0.15
N ILE A 40 -8.49 -8.01 -1.06
CA ILE A 40 -8.94 -7.08 -2.10
C ILE A 40 -9.20 -7.91 -3.36
N ILE A 41 -10.38 -7.77 -3.95
CA ILE A 41 -10.75 -8.41 -5.22
C ILE A 41 -10.96 -7.32 -6.27
N ILE A 42 -10.22 -7.42 -7.37
CA ILE A 42 -10.27 -6.47 -8.48
C ILE A 42 -10.63 -7.23 -9.76
N PRO A 43 -11.71 -6.85 -10.46
CA PRO A 43 -11.99 -7.40 -11.78
C PRO A 43 -10.81 -7.20 -12.73
N ILE A 44 -10.46 -8.21 -13.53
CA ILE A 44 -9.25 -8.19 -14.35
C ILE A 44 -9.25 -7.05 -15.39
N ASN A 45 -10.42 -6.66 -15.89
CA ASN A 45 -10.59 -5.53 -16.80
C ASN A 45 -10.33 -4.17 -16.12
N GLN A 46 -10.30 -4.10 -14.79
CA GLN A 46 -9.96 -2.91 -14.01
C GLN A 46 -8.55 -2.97 -13.41
N ALA A 47 -7.88 -4.13 -13.47
CA ALA A 47 -6.60 -4.35 -12.83
C ALA A 47 -5.51 -3.37 -13.32
N THR A 48 -5.47 -3.07 -14.62
CA THR A 48 -4.53 -2.09 -15.18
C THR A 48 -4.71 -0.70 -14.58
N ASN A 49 -5.96 -0.24 -14.44
CA ASN A 49 -6.25 1.06 -13.84
C ASN A 49 -5.87 1.08 -12.35
N PHE A 50 -6.18 0.01 -11.62
CA PHE A 50 -5.78 -0.13 -10.22
C PHE A 50 -4.26 -0.03 -10.04
N VAL A 51 -3.48 -0.75 -10.84
CA VAL A 51 -2.00 -0.69 -10.81
C VAL A 51 -1.51 0.72 -11.13
N ASN A 52 -2.10 1.39 -12.11
CA ASN A 52 -1.72 2.76 -12.47
C ASN A 52 -1.99 3.75 -11.35
N VAL A 53 -3.12 3.65 -10.65
CA VAL A 53 -3.43 4.49 -9.48
C VAL A 53 -2.42 4.25 -8.36
N ILE A 54 -2.10 2.99 -8.03
CA ILE A 54 -1.09 2.68 -7.01
C ILE A 54 0.26 3.27 -7.40
N ASN A 55 0.70 3.06 -8.65
CA ASN A 55 1.97 3.59 -9.13
C ASN A 55 2.03 5.11 -9.04
N HIS A 56 0.92 5.80 -9.32
CA HIS A 56 0.84 7.25 -9.20
C HIS A 56 1.00 7.70 -7.74
N VAL A 57 0.24 7.10 -6.81
CA VAL A 57 0.32 7.41 -5.38
C VAL A 57 1.72 7.17 -4.82
N LEU A 58 2.35 6.05 -5.18
CA LEU A 58 3.71 5.72 -4.75
C LEU A 58 4.75 6.73 -5.27
N LYS A 59 4.58 7.22 -6.51
CA LYS A 59 5.45 8.27 -7.07
C LYS A 59 5.28 9.60 -6.34
N GLU A 60 4.04 10.01 -6.08
CA GLU A 60 3.77 11.25 -5.33
C GLU A 60 4.36 11.18 -3.92
N TYR A 61 4.18 10.05 -3.23
CA TYR A 61 4.79 9.82 -1.92
C TYR A 61 6.31 9.90 -1.98
N ALA A 62 6.95 9.26 -2.98
CA ALA A 62 8.39 9.32 -3.14
C ALA A 62 8.91 10.74 -3.36
N THR A 63 8.20 11.57 -4.13
CA THR A 63 8.52 12.99 -4.31
C THR A 63 8.42 13.75 -2.99
N GLN A 64 7.32 13.58 -2.25
CA GLN A 64 7.13 14.26 -0.95
C GLN A 64 8.23 13.90 0.06
N VAL A 65 8.66 12.64 0.09
CA VAL A 65 9.76 12.20 0.98
C VAL A 65 11.09 12.86 0.58
N LYS A 66 11.37 13.02 -0.72
CA LYS A 66 12.59 13.71 -1.18
C LYS A 66 12.56 15.19 -0.81
N ASP A 67 11.46 15.88 -1.08
CA ASP A 67 11.30 17.30 -0.77
C ASP A 67 11.44 17.56 0.74
N GLN A 68 10.93 16.65 1.59
CA GLN A 68 11.10 16.73 3.03
C GLN A 68 12.57 16.55 3.45
N LYS A 69 13.29 15.61 2.84
CA LYS A 69 14.73 15.41 3.10
C LYS A 69 15.56 16.61 2.66
N GLU A 70 15.26 17.21 1.51
CA GLU A 70 15.97 18.39 1.01
C GLU A 70 15.70 19.62 1.88
N LYS A 71 14.45 19.81 2.33
CA LYS A 71 14.10 20.89 3.28
C LYS A 71 14.75 20.70 4.64
N ALA A 72 14.81 19.46 5.15
CA ALA A 72 15.49 19.15 6.42
C ALA A 72 16.98 19.46 6.33
N LYS A 73 17.64 19.08 5.22
CA LYS A 73 19.06 19.35 5.00
C LYS A 73 19.35 20.85 4.85
N ALA A 74 18.52 21.58 4.10
CA ALA A 74 18.66 23.03 3.95
C ALA A 74 18.43 23.80 5.26
N ALA A 75 17.57 23.28 6.16
CA ALA A 75 17.35 23.86 7.48
C ALA A 75 18.51 23.59 8.46
N GLU A 76 19.30 22.54 8.24
CA GLU A 76 20.50 22.18 9.01
C GLU A 76 21.73 22.98 8.55
N GLU A 77 21.82 23.33 7.25
CA GLU A 77 22.92 24.15 6.68
C GLU A 77 22.77 25.67 6.94
N LEU A 78 21.62 26.11 7.48
CA LEU A 78 21.34 27.49 7.90
C LEU A 78 21.51 27.71 9.42
N GLN A 79 21.99 26.70 10.15
CA GLN A 79 22.38 26.77 11.57
C GLN A 79 23.91 26.80 11.71
#